data_AF-A0A4Z2H6A8-F1
#
_entry.id   AF-A0A4Z2H6A8-F1
#
_cell.length_a   1.000
_cell.length_b   1.000
_cell.length_c   1.000
_cell.angle_alpha   90.00
_cell.angle_beta   90.00
_cell.angle_gamma   90.00
#
_symmetry.space_group_name_H-M   'P 1'
#
loop_
_entity.id
_entity.type
_entity.pdbx_description
1 polymer ?
#
loop_
_entity_poly.entity_id
_entity_poly.type
_entity_poly.pdbx_seq_one_letter_code
_entity_poly.pdbx_strand_id
1 'polypeptide(L)'
;MSALSHPVCFACLEGVATYVCVAHLGYWNPRGPDLSNCTSPWVNHIMQKLRSGETAAIVARELAEQTKGLLRPGDVPSTVRAMAQLVELLDVQLRNLTPGGKDSAARSLTKVCTSRK
;
A
#
# COMPACT_ATOMS: atom_id res chain seq x y z
N MET A 1 -7.20 -19.82 25.07
CA MET A 1 -5.95 -19.57 24.30
C MET A 1 -5.31 -18.33 24.89
N SER A 2 -4.23 -18.47 25.64
CA SER A 2 -3.56 -17.32 26.27
C SER A 2 -2.56 -16.74 25.28
N ALA A 3 -2.90 -15.62 24.64
CA ALA A 3 -1.96 -14.84 23.84
C ALA A 3 -1.35 -13.78 24.75
N LEU A 4 -0.02 -13.75 24.86
CA LEU A 4 0.68 -12.65 25.53
C LEU A 4 1.04 -11.61 24.46
N SER A 5 0.19 -10.60 24.33
CA SER A 5 0.43 -9.39 23.53
C SER A 5 1.23 -8.40 24.39
N HIS A 6 2.54 -8.59 24.45
CA HIS A 6 3.43 -7.62 25.08
C HIS A 6 4.00 -6.66 24.02
N PRO A 7 4.29 -5.40 24.36
CA PRO A 7 5.09 -4.50 23.51
C PRO A 7 6.57 -4.95 23.38
N VAL A 8 6.89 -6.19 23.72
CA VAL A 8 8.25 -6.69 23.90
C VAL A 8 8.79 -7.19 22.57
N CYS A 9 9.38 -6.29 21.80
CA CYS A 9 10.55 -6.61 20.99
C CYS A 9 11.29 -5.32 20.58
N PHE A 10 12.60 -5.25 20.76
CA PHE A 10 13.45 -4.20 20.14
C PHE A 10 13.27 -4.17 18.60
N ALA A 11 12.76 -5.27 18.03
CA ALA A 11 12.40 -5.42 16.62
C ALA A 11 11.04 -4.79 16.22
N CYS A 12 10.22 -4.29 17.15
CA CYS A 12 8.89 -3.74 16.87
C CYS A 12 8.83 -2.27 17.36
N LEU A 13 9.36 -1.33 16.56
CA LEU A 13 9.32 0.12 16.90
C LEU A 13 7.89 0.67 16.83
N GLU A 14 7.11 0.23 15.85
CA GLU A 14 5.68 0.48 15.73
C GLU A 14 4.96 -0.84 15.46
N GLY A 15 3.97 -1.18 16.29
CA GLY A 15 3.17 -2.40 16.12
C GLY A 15 3.06 -3.29 17.36
N VAL A 16 2.52 -4.50 17.16
CA VAL A 16 2.34 -5.51 18.22
C VAL A 16 2.81 -6.87 17.70
N ALA A 17 3.72 -7.50 18.45
CA ALA A 17 4.07 -8.90 18.24
C ALA A 17 3.10 -9.81 19.02
N THR A 18 2.70 -10.93 18.43
CA THR A 18 1.85 -11.91 19.12
C THR A 18 2.57 -13.24 19.25
N TYR A 19 2.56 -13.83 20.44
CA TYR A 19 3.12 -15.15 20.66
C TYR A 19 2.06 -16.13 21.13
N VAL A 20 1.98 -17.27 20.45
CA VAL A 20 0.99 -18.31 20.72
C VAL A 20 1.56 -19.36 21.66
N CYS A 21 0.90 -19.54 22.80
CA CYS A 21 1.14 -20.68 23.69
C CYS A 21 0.34 -21.90 23.22
N VAL A 22 1.01 -23.03 23.01
CA VAL A 22 0.39 -24.30 22.61
C VAL A 22 -0.15 -25.00 23.86
N ALA A 23 -1.42 -24.71 24.17
CA ALA A 23 -2.05 -25.04 25.44
C ALA A 23 -2.01 -26.54 25.81
N HIS A 24 -2.03 -27.45 24.84
CA HIS A 24 -1.98 -28.90 25.09
C HIS A 24 -0.62 -29.38 25.63
N LEU A 25 0.44 -28.61 25.41
CA LEU A 25 1.81 -29.01 25.74
C LEU A 25 2.50 -28.00 26.67
N GLY A 26 1.85 -26.88 26.98
CA GLY A 26 2.36 -25.86 27.89
C GLY A 26 3.61 -25.12 27.40
N TYR A 27 3.99 -25.27 26.13
CA TYR A 27 5.14 -24.61 25.53
C TYR A 27 4.74 -23.53 24.54
N TRP A 28 5.65 -22.60 24.30
CA TRP A 28 5.53 -21.58 23.27
C TRP A 28 5.74 -22.15 21.86
N ASN A 29 4.95 -21.68 20.89
CA ASN A 29 5.06 -22.17 19.51
C ASN A 29 6.51 -22.09 19.01
N PRO A 30 7.14 -23.21 18.59
CA PRO A 30 8.55 -23.23 18.21
C PRO A 30 8.88 -22.38 16.97
N ARG A 31 7.86 -21.95 16.20
CA ARG A 31 8.05 -20.98 15.10
C ARG A 31 8.38 -19.56 15.58
N GLY A 32 8.22 -19.30 16.88
CA GLY A 32 8.40 -17.97 17.46
C GLY A 32 7.16 -17.09 17.38
N PRO A 33 7.27 -15.82 17.77
CA PRO A 33 6.18 -14.85 17.71
C PRO A 33 5.88 -14.43 16.27
N ASP A 34 4.62 -14.13 16.00
CA ASP A 34 4.21 -13.44 14.78
C ASP A 34 4.57 -11.95 14.87
N LEU A 35 5.42 -11.52 13.95
CA LEU A 35 5.93 -10.15 13.81
C LEU A 35 5.34 -9.43 12.58
N SER A 36 4.32 -10.01 11.93
CA SER A 36 3.69 -9.46 10.73
C SER A 36 3.08 -8.07 10.94
N ASN A 37 2.75 -7.72 12.18
CA ASN A 37 2.22 -6.42 12.57
C ASN A 37 3.29 -5.48 13.16
N CYS A 38 4.58 -5.76 12.94
CA CYS A 38 5.70 -4.90 13.32
C CYS A 38 6.26 -4.21 12.08
N THR A 39 5.97 -2.92 11.94
CA THR A 39 6.36 -2.12 10.77
C THR A 39 7.41 -1.08 11.12
N SER A 40 8.15 -0.64 10.12
CA SER A 40 9.06 0.49 10.19
C SER A 40 8.30 1.82 10.04
N PRO A 41 8.77 2.93 10.64
CA PRO A 41 8.07 4.22 10.61
C PRO A 41 7.79 4.77 9.20
N TRP A 42 8.67 4.44 8.24
CA TRP A 42 8.50 4.87 6.85
C TRP A 42 7.21 4.33 6.20
N VAL A 43 6.70 3.18 6.67
CA VAL A 43 5.45 2.59 6.16
C VAL A 43 4.30 3.57 6.37
N ASN A 44 4.21 4.16 7.55
CA ASN A 44 3.18 5.17 7.86
C ASN A 44 3.31 6.39 6.94
N HIS A 45 4.52 6.86 6.67
CA HIS A 45 4.74 7.97 5.74
C HIS A 45 4.25 7.65 4.32
N ILE A 46 4.59 6.47 3.77
CA ILE A 46 4.12 6.06 2.44
C ILE A 46 2.59 5.93 2.41
N MET A 47 1.99 5.32 3.43
CA MET A 47 0.53 5.16 3.49
C MET A 47 -0.21 6.50 3.55
N GLN A 48 0.37 7.51 4.22
CA GLN A 48 -0.20 8.86 4.21
C GLN A 48 -0.12 9.51 2.83
N LYS A 49 1.00 9.36 2.12
CA LYS A 49 1.15 9.88 0.74
C LYS A 49 0.18 9.24 -0.25
N LEU A 50 -0.11 7.95 -0.08
CA LEU A 50 -1.14 7.25 -0.85
C LEU A 50 -2.53 7.83 -0.59
N ARG A 51 -2.86 8.13 0.68
CA ARG A 51 -4.16 8.69 1.07
C ARG A 51 -4.35 10.14 0.64
N SER A 52 -3.28 10.93 0.60
CA SER A 52 -3.33 12.32 0.14
C SER A 52 -3.44 12.44 -1.39
N GLY A 53 -3.29 11.34 -2.13
CA GLY A 53 -3.34 11.34 -3.60
C GLY A 53 -2.08 11.91 -4.25
N GLU A 54 -0.91 11.75 -3.62
CA GLU A 54 0.37 12.13 -4.22
C GLU A 54 0.61 11.39 -5.56
N THR A 55 1.46 11.91 -6.43
CA THR A 55 1.67 11.29 -7.76
C THR A 55 2.18 9.85 -7.59
N ALA A 56 1.53 8.88 -8.25
CA ALA A 56 1.84 7.46 -8.03
C ALA A 56 3.32 7.15 -8.33
N ALA A 57 3.90 7.81 -9.33
CA ALA A 57 5.32 7.70 -9.66
C ALA A 57 6.26 8.14 -8.52
N ILE A 58 5.91 9.22 -7.80
CA ILE A 58 6.73 9.72 -6.67
C ILE A 58 6.68 8.73 -5.52
N VAL A 59 5.47 8.30 -5.15
CA VAL A 59 5.27 7.34 -4.06
C VAL A 59 5.90 5.99 -4.39
N ALA A 60 5.80 5.52 -5.64
CA ALA A 60 6.46 4.29 -6.09
C ALA A 60 7.98 4.39 -6.01
N ARG A 61 8.57 5.52 -6.40
CA ARG A 61 10.02 5.76 -6.26
C ARG A 61 10.45 5.72 -4.81
N GLU A 62 9.75 6.42 -3.93
CA GLU A 62 10.08 6.42 -2.49
C GLU A 62 9.93 5.05 -1.87
N LEU A 63 8.85 4.33 -2.19
CA LEU A 63 8.64 2.95 -1.75
C LEU A 63 9.80 2.05 -2.19
N ALA A 64 10.24 2.17 -3.45
CA ALA A 64 11.38 1.42 -3.97
C ALA A 64 12.67 1.73 -3.20
N GLU A 65 12.95 3.00 -2.88
CA GLU A 65 14.12 3.36 -2.06
C GLU A 65 14.07 2.75 -0.66
N GLN A 66 12.91 2.76 0.01
CA GLN A 66 12.77 2.17 1.34
C GLN A 66 13.02 0.66 1.33
N THR A 67 12.57 -0.03 0.28
CA THR A 67 12.73 -1.50 0.16
C THR A 67 14.15 -1.98 -0.11
N LYS A 68 15.09 -1.08 -0.44
CA LYS A 68 16.53 -1.44 -0.57
C LYS A 68 17.21 -1.62 0.78
N GLY A 69 16.64 -1.04 1.84
CA GLY A 69 17.18 -1.10 3.19
C GLY A 69 16.82 -2.39 3.92
N LEU A 70 17.16 -2.43 5.21
CA LEU A 70 16.75 -3.53 6.08
C LEU A 70 15.23 -3.47 6.31
N LEU A 71 14.53 -4.52 5.91
CA LEU A 71 13.08 -4.64 6.09
C LEU A 71 12.74 -5.41 7.36
N ARG A 72 11.75 -4.91 8.11
CA ARG A 72 11.11 -5.65 9.21
C ARG A 72 10.08 -6.64 8.67
N PRO A 73 9.72 -7.68 9.43
CA PRO A 73 8.75 -8.67 8.97
C PRO A 73 7.39 -8.08 8.55
N GLY A 74 6.90 -7.03 9.21
CA GLY A 74 5.67 -6.34 8.83
C GLY A 74 5.82 -5.35 7.66
N ASP A 75 7.05 -4.99 7.28
CA ASP A 75 7.29 -4.11 6.13
C ASP A 75 6.94 -4.82 4.82
N VAL A 76 7.21 -6.12 4.73
CA VAL A 76 6.91 -6.94 3.53
C VAL A 76 5.40 -6.92 3.20
N PRO A 77 4.48 -7.36 4.08
CA PRO A 77 3.06 -7.32 3.79
C PRO A 77 2.53 -5.88 3.60
N SER A 78 3.12 -4.89 4.30
CA SER A 78 2.74 -3.49 4.15
C SER A 78 3.15 -2.91 2.80
N THR A 79 4.33 -3.26 2.30
CA THR A 79 4.82 -2.87 0.96
C THR A 79 3.92 -3.46 -0.11
N VAL A 80 3.55 -4.74 0.00
CA VAL A 80 2.62 -5.38 -0.95
C VAL A 80 1.26 -4.66 -0.96
N ARG A 81 0.74 -4.30 0.23
CA ARG A 81 -0.50 -3.51 0.33
C ARG A 81 -0.35 -2.14 -0.32
N ALA A 82 0.76 -1.45 -0.09
CA ALA A 82 1.05 -0.14 -0.70
C ALA A 82 1.15 -0.24 -2.22
N MET A 83 1.77 -1.29 -2.76
CA MET A 83 1.84 -1.54 -4.21
C MET A 83 0.45 -1.76 -4.83
N ALA A 84 -0.46 -2.47 -4.15
CA ALA A 84 -1.83 -2.60 -4.60
C ALA A 84 -2.55 -1.25 -4.68
N GLN A 85 -2.39 -0.39 -3.67
CA GLN A 85 -2.97 0.96 -3.68
C GLN A 85 -2.34 1.87 -4.74
N LEU A 86 -1.04 1.71 -5.02
CA LEU A 86 -0.35 2.43 -6.08
C LEU A 86 -0.93 2.12 -7.46
N VAL A 87 -1.28 0.85 -7.72
CA VAL A 87 -1.89 0.44 -9.00
C VAL A 87 -3.25 1.14 -9.20
N GLU A 88 -4.09 1.16 -8.17
CA GLU A 88 -5.39 1.85 -8.21
C GLU A 88 -5.22 3.36 -8.42
N LEU A 89 -4.26 3.98 -7.73
CA LEU A 89 -3.97 5.41 -7.88
C LEU A 89 -3.45 5.75 -9.28
N LEU A 90 -2.60 4.89 -9.85
CA LEU A 90 -2.07 5.05 -11.20
C LEU A 90 -3.18 4.95 -12.25
N ASP A 91 -4.13 4.02 -12.09
CA ASP A 91 -5.29 3.91 -12.99
C ASP A 91 -6.14 5.18 -12.99
N VAL A 92 -6.45 5.73 -11.81
CA VAL A 92 -7.16 7.01 -11.70
C VAL A 92 -6.38 8.15 -12.37
N GLN A 93 -5.07 8.22 -12.15
CA GLN A 93 -4.21 9.23 -12.76
C GLN A 93 -4.18 9.12 -14.29
N LEU A 94 -4.08 7.91 -14.85
CA LEU A 94 -4.08 7.66 -16.30
C LEU A 94 -5.43 8.02 -16.95
N ARG A 95 -6.56 7.67 -16.31
CA ARG A 95 -7.90 8.06 -16.79
C ARG A 95 -8.07 9.57 -16.83
N ASN A 96 -7.56 10.29 -15.84
CA ASN A 96 -7.60 11.76 -15.82
C ASN A 96 -6.69 12.39 -16.87
N LEU A 97 -5.58 11.74 -17.25
CA LEU A 97 -4.74 12.14 -18.38
C LEU A 97 -5.38 11.86 -19.74
N THR A 98 -6.49 11.12 -19.79
CA THR A 98 -7.29 10.90 -21.01
C THR A 98 -8.61 11.70 -20.98
N PRO A 99 -8.60 13.04 -21.00
CA PRO A 99 -9.84 13.82 -21.08
C PRO A 99 -10.46 13.89 -22.50
N GLY A 100 -9.97 13.11 -23.48
CA GLY A 100 -10.05 13.49 -24.91
C GLY A 100 -10.72 12.55 -25.91
N GLY A 101 -11.28 11.41 -25.52
CA GLY A 101 -11.71 10.40 -26.51
C GLY A 101 -13.16 10.47 -27.01
N LYS A 102 -14.08 11.14 -26.29
CA LYS A 102 -15.52 10.89 -26.53
C LYS A 102 -16.41 12.12 -26.74
N ASP A 103 -16.08 13.29 -26.19
CA ASP A 103 -17.02 14.44 -26.22
C ASP A 103 -16.57 15.64 -27.08
N SER A 104 -15.27 15.79 -27.37
CA SER A 104 -14.75 16.90 -28.19
C SER A 104 -14.87 16.63 -29.69
N ALA A 105 -14.69 15.37 -30.12
CA ALA A 105 -14.89 14.96 -31.51
C ALA A 105 -16.37 15.02 -31.91
N ALA A 106 -17.28 14.67 -30.99
CA ALA A 106 -18.72 14.72 -31.22
C ALA A 106 -19.23 16.16 -31.48
N ARG A 107 -18.70 17.19 -30.78
CA ARG A 107 -19.11 18.59 -31.02
C ARG A 107 -18.53 19.20 -32.30
N SER A 108 -17.37 18.75 -32.75
CA SER A 108 -16.75 19.24 -33.99
C SER A 108 -17.43 18.64 -35.23
N LEU A 109 -17.82 17.36 -35.18
CA LEU A 109 -18.48 16.68 -36.31
C LEU A 109 -19.90 17.20 -36.59
N THR A 110 -20.64 17.67 -35.58
CA THR A 110 -21.98 18.24 -35.79
C THR A 110 -21.96 19.56 -36.55
N LYS A 111 -20.86 20.33 -36.50
CA LYS A 111 -20.74 21.59 -37.28
C LYS A 111 -20.47 21.37 -38.77
N VAL A 112 -19.88 20.23 -39.14
CA VAL A 112 -19.59 19.93 -40.55
C VAL A 112 -20.79 19.26 -41.24
N CYS A 113 -21.59 18.50 -40.50
CA CYS A 113 -22.79 17.84 -41.03
C CYS A 113 -23.99 18.78 -41.25
N THR A 114 -24.05 19.95 -40.57
CA THR A 114 -25.13 20.95 -40.80
C THR A 114 -24.81 21.98 -41.88
N SER A 115 -23.66 21.89 -42.56
CA SER A 115 -23.24 22.81 -43.63
C SER A 115 -23.13 22.15 -45.01
N ARG A 116 -23.64 20.92 -45.18
CA ARG A 116 -23.83 20.32 -46.51
C ARG A 116 -25.30 20.06 -46.79
N LYS A 117 -25.88 21.09 -47.43
CA LYS A 117 -27.00 21.07 -48.38
C LYS A 117 -28.42 20.96 -47.84
#